data_AF-F4HZF5-F1
#
_entry.id   AF-F4HZF5-F1
#
_cell.length_a   1.000
_cell.length_b   1.000
_cell.length_c   1.000
_cell.angle_alpha   90.00
_cell.angle_beta   90.00
_cell.angle_gamma   90.00
#
_symmetry.space_group_name_H-M   'P 1'
#
loop_
_entity.id
_entity.type
_entity.pdbx_description
1 polymer ?
#
loop_
_entity_poly.entity_id
_entity_poly.type
_entity_poly.pdbx_seq_one_letter_code
_entity_poly.pdbx_strand_id
1 'polypeptide(L)'
;MRFLRMLGLRSMCFLVKRKPGYKRDWRFGTRELSSVVAKLCSEGDEELIRREGFFKRRSEFIVAGAVLLEEIFKALGIEDMEVSEYALAEGVIADSLAKAFDGSYDLNANARWRSVMRLATRFSGKKRMTHAIHCAKIAKEIYLGLRKCNDFKVILDDKDLEYLEAACFLHNIGIITGKKGYHKQSYHIIKNGDHLHSYTAEEIELIAMLVRYQRKKFPKLDRAPLKGFTGEAKRKFIILCLITRLSVTLQRNENMDLQEVEFIESSEIFKLVLKRQHQEPVEVGCQDQVNKNSDESQLEKEVEHFKRLYKKEMVIVFPS
;
A
#
# COMPACT_ATOMS: atom_id res chain seq x y z
N MET A 1 7.27 0.24 -21.51
CA MET A 1 6.48 0.03 -20.27
C MET A 1 4.95 0.17 -20.41
N ARG A 2 4.42 0.89 -21.43
CA ARG A 2 2.96 0.97 -21.70
C ARG A 2 2.35 -0.27 -22.40
N PHE A 3 3.16 -1.10 -23.05
CA PHE A 3 2.71 -2.17 -23.96
C PHE A 3 1.88 -3.27 -23.29
N LEU A 4 2.29 -3.79 -22.12
CA LEU A 4 1.57 -4.86 -21.42
C LEU A 4 0.26 -4.43 -20.75
N ARG A 5 0.11 -3.15 -20.37
CA ARG A 5 -1.21 -2.60 -19.95
C ARG A 5 -2.15 -2.38 -21.15
N MET A 6 -1.60 -2.24 -22.35
CA MET A 6 -2.34 -1.98 -23.59
C MET A 6 -2.96 -3.25 -24.18
N LEU A 7 -2.26 -4.38 -24.05
CA LEU A 7 -2.72 -5.68 -24.57
C LEU A 7 -4.05 -6.15 -23.98
N GLY A 8 -4.48 -5.61 -22.83
CA GLY A 8 -5.82 -5.92 -22.32
C GLY A 8 -6.07 -7.40 -22.07
N LEU A 9 -5.04 -8.23 -21.83
CA LEU A 9 -5.12 -9.69 -21.63
C LEU A 9 -6.24 -10.13 -20.67
N ARG A 10 -6.45 -9.40 -19.57
CA ARG A 10 -7.60 -9.63 -18.66
C ARG A 10 -8.96 -9.37 -19.29
N SER A 11 -9.04 -8.33 -20.12
CA SER A 11 -10.23 -8.02 -20.92
C SER A 11 -10.49 -9.13 -21.93
N MET A 12 -9.44 -9.66 -22.57
CA MET A 12 -9.54 -10.79 -23.50
C MET A 12 -9.97 -12.08 -22.80
N CYS A 13 -9.37 -12.42 -21.65
CA CYS A 13 -9.80 -13.58 -20.86
C CYS A 13 -11.25 -13.44 -20.37
N PHE A 14 -11.69 -12.22 -20.00
CA PHE A 14 -13.09 -11.94 -19.67
C PHE A 14 -14.03 -12.10 -20.88
N LEU A 15 -13.57 -11.75 -22.09
CA LEU A 15 -14.32 -11.99 -23.34
C LEU A 15 -14.40 -13.48 -23.70
N VAL A 16 -13.34 -14.25 -23.41
CA VAL A 16 -13.29 -15.71 -23.62
C VAL A 16 -14.24 -16.46 -22.66
N LYS A 17 -14.25 -16.14 -21.36
CA LYS A 17 -14.93 -16.94 -20.32
C LYS A 17 -16.29 -16.39 -19.86
N ARG A 18 -17.11 -15.82 -20.76
CA ARG A 18 -18.39 -15.11 -20.48
C ARG A 18 -19.53 -15.88 -19.76
N LYS A 19 -19.29 -16.99 -19.05
CA LYS A 19 -20.33 -17.77 -18.34
C LYS A 19 -20.38 -17.45 -16.82
N PRO A 20 -21.57 -17.19 -16.24
CA PRO A 20 -21.71 -16.95 -14.81
C PRO A 20 -21.51 -18.26 -14.03
N GLY A 21 -20.58 -18.27 -13.07
CA GLY A 21 -20.47 -19.33 -12.07
C GLY A 21 -19.11 -20.04 -11.95
N TYR A 22 -18.15 -19.81 -12.85
CA TYR A 22 -16.82 -20.41 -12.72
C TYR A 22 -15.89 -19.53 -11.90
N LYS A 23 -15.24 -20.14 -10.89
CA LYS A 23 -14.09 -19.57 -10.18
C LYS A 23 -13.03 -19.15 -11.21
N ARG A 24 -12.27 -18.11 -10.83
CA ARG A 24 -11.24 -17.38 -11.60
C ARG A 24 -10.13 -18.27 -12.20
N ASP A 25 -10.44 -19.12 -13.17
CA ASP A 25 -9.43 -19.72 -14.05
C ASP A 25 -9.09 -18.72 -15.15
N TRP A 26 -8.00 -17.99 -14.95
CA TRP A 26 -7.48 -17.02 -15.91
C TRP A 26 -6.71 -17.70 -17.06
N ARG A 27 -7.17 -18.86 -17.53
CA ARG A 27 -6.52 -19.64 -18.60
C ARG A 27 -7.38 -19.65 -19.87
N PHE A 28 -6.74 -19.51 -21.03
CA PHE A 28 -7.40 -19.71 -22.32
C PHE A 28 -6.48 -20.36 -23.34
N GLY A 29 -7.07 -21.13 -24.25
CA GLY A 29 -6.37 -21.84 -25.31
C GLY A 29 -6.38 -21.12 -26.66
N THR A 30 -5.56 -21.57 -27.60
CA THR A 30 -5.45 -21.01 -28.97
C THR A 30 -6.81 -20.95 -29.68
N ARG A 31 -7.62 -22.01 -29.58
CA ARG A 31 -8.96 -22.07 -30.19
C ARG A 31 -9.91 -21.01 -29.62
N GLU A 32 -9.86 -20.81 -28.32
CA GLU A 32 -10.66 -19.80 -27.62
C GLU A 32 -10.22 -18.38 -28.03
N LEU A 33 -8.90 -18.15 -28.14
CA LEU A 33 -8.34 -16.88 -28.60
C LEU A 33 -8.76 -16.57 -30.05
N SER A 34 -8.59 -17.53 -30.98
CA SER A 34 -8.96 -17.36 -32.39
C SER A 34 -10.44 -17.06 -32.58
N SER A 35 -11.32 -17.68 -31.79
CA SER A 35 -12.75 -17.38 -31.80
C SER A 35 -13.03 -15.93 -31.39
N VAL A 36 -12.33 -15.42 -30.37
CA VAL A 36 -12.47 -14.03 -29.93
C VAL A 36 -11.89 -13.06 -30.96
N VAL A 37 -10.74 -13.37 -31.57
CA VAL A 37 -10.15 -12.55 -32.64
C VAL A 37 -11.09 -12.45 -33.84
N ALA A 38 -11.61 -13.58 -34.33
CA ALA A 38 -12.56 -13.60 -35.43
C ALA A 38 -13.79 -12.74 -35.13
N LYS A 39 -14.35 -12.88 -33.92
CA LYS A 39 -15.48 -12.08 -33.45
C LYS A 39 -15.17 -10.58 -33.36
N LEU A 40 -14.01 -10.23 -32.82
CA LEU A 40 -13.54 -8.84 -32.71
C LEU A 40 -13.28 -8.18 -34.07
N CYS A 41 -12.91 -8.97 -35.08
CA CYS A 41 -12.68 -8.52 -36.46
C CYS A 41 -13.97 -8.49 -37.31
N SER A 42 -14.97 -9.32 -37.00
CA SER A 42 -16.22 -9.42 -37.77
C SER A 42 -17.31 -8.42 -37.35
N GLU A 43 -17.23 -7.86 -36.14
CA GLU A 43 -18.24 -6.93 -35.61
C GLU A 43 -17.91 -5.48 -35.98
N GLY A 44 -18.77 -4.83 -36.77
CA GLY A 44 -18.74 -3.40 -37.07
C GLY A 44 -19.29 -2.51 -35.94
N ASP A 45 -19.26 -1.18 -36.18
CA ASP A 45 -19.50 -0.06 -35.25
C ASP A 45 -20.70 -0.16 -34.27
N GLU A 46 -21.71 -0.99 -34.54
CA GLU A 46 -22.95 -1.03 -33.74
C GLU A 46 -22.82 -1.75 -32.38
N GLU A 47 -21.96 -2.79 -32.24
CA GLU A 47 -21.63 -3.37 -30.92
C GLU A 47 -20.50 -2.60 -30.20
N LEU A 48 -19.85 -1.65 -30.88
CA LEU A 48 -18.89 -0.70 -30.32
C LEU A 48 -19.57 0.19 -29.24
N ILE A 49 -20.87 0.42 -29.39
CA ILE A 49 -21.75 1.09 -28.40
C ILE A 49 -21.97 0.22 -27.15
N ARG A 50 -22.03 -1.13 -27.28
CA ARG A 50 -22.01 -2.05 -26.12
C ARG A 50 -20.64 -2.11 -25.44
N ARG A 51 -19.56 -1.88 -26.19
CA ARG A 51 -18.20 -1.69 -25.64
C ARG A 51 -18.07 -0.40 -24.83
N GLU A 52 -19.00 0.56 -24.89
CA GLU A 52 -18.95 1.77 -24.03
C GLU A 52 -19.10 1.47 -22.53
N GLY A 53 -19.67 0.31 -22.15
CA GLY A 53 -19.61 -0.19 -20.77
C GLY A 53 -18.19 -0.63 -20.34
N PHE A 54 -17.29 -0.81 -21.31
CA PHE A 54 -15.93 -1.31 -21.16
C PHE A 54 -14.91 -0.18 -21.30
N PHE A 55 -14.88 0.76 -20.36
CA PHE A 55 -13.90 1.85 -20.24
C PHE A 55 -13.41 2.40 -21.61
N LYS A 56 -14.18 3.29 -22.25
CA LYS A 56 -13.92 4.02 -23.51
C LYS A 56 -12.51 3.87 -24.12
N ARG A 57 -11.46 4.25 -23.38
CA ARG A 57 -10.03 4.19 -23.81
C ARG A 57 -9.47 2.80 -24.17
N ARG A 58 -10.05 1.69 -23.69
CA ARG A 58 -9.51 0.34 -23.93
C ARG A 58 -10.08 -0.32 -25.19
N SER A 59 -11.20 0.19 -25.70
CA SER A 59 -11.86 -0.35 -26.90
C SER A 59 -11.04 -0.11 -28.17
N GLU A 60 -10.27 0.98 -28.21
CA GLU A 60 -9.50 1.43 -29.38
C GLU A 60 -8.36 0.47 -29.75
N PHE A 61 -7.74 -0.20 -28.78
CA PHE A 61 -6.53 -1.03 -29.01
C PHE A 61 -6.76 -2.54 -28.83
N ILE A 62 -7.96 -2.95 -28.41
CA ILE A 62 -8.22 -4.35 -28.05
C ILE A 62 -8.16 -5.29 -29.25
N VAL A 63 -8.60 -4.84 -30.43
CA VAL A 63 -8.57 -5.63 -31.66
C VAL A 63 -7.13 -5.89 -32.09
N ALA A 64 -6.32 -4.82 -32.17
CA ALA A 64 -4.89 -4.93 -32.50
C ALA A 64 -4.13 -5.81 -31.48
N GLY A 65 -4.45 -5.66 -30.19
CA GLY A 65 -3.85 -6.49 -29.14
C GLY A 65 -4.20 -7.97 -29.24
N ALA A 66 -5.44 -8.30 -29.62
CA ALA A 66 -5.90 -9.68 -29.79
C ALA A 66 -5.25 -10.35 -31.00
N VAL A 67 -5.17 -9.65 -32.14
CA VAL A 67 -4.48 -10.15 -33.35
C VAL A 67 -2.99 -10.37 -33.07
N LEU A 68 -2.33 -9.42 -32.43
CA LEU A 68 -0.91 -9.57 -32.05
C LEU A 68 -0.70 -10.78 -31.15
N LEU A 69 -1.58 -11.00 -30.16
CA LEU A 69 -1.47 -12.14 -29.27
C LEU A 69 -1.69 -13.47 -30.00
N GLU A 70 -2.61 -13.53 -30.96
CA GLU A 70 -2.82 -14.72 -31.78
C GLU A 70 -1.58 -15.07 -32.62
N GLU A 71 -0.94 -14.07 -33.24
CA GLU A 71 0.31 -14.29 -33.97
C GLU A 71 1.44 -14.76 -33.06
N ILE A 72 1.50 -14.27 -31.81
CA ILE A 72 2.44 -14.79 -30.80
C ILE A 72 2.16 -16.27 -30.49
N PHE A 73 0.89 -16.66 -30.33
CA PHE A 73 0.51 -18.06 -30.11
C PHE A 73 0.93 -18.96 -31.27
N LYS A 74 0.70 -18.52 -32.51
CA LYS A 74 1.09 -19.26 -33.73
C LYS A 74 2.61 -19.37 -33.86
N ALA A 75 3.33 -18.27 -33.69
CA ALA A 75 4.77 -18.21 -33.85
C ALA A 75 5.52 -19.05 -32.80
N LEU A 76 4.99 -19.14 -31.58
CA LEU A 76 5.61 -19.86 -30.46
C LEU A 76 5.02 -21.27 -30.22
N GLY A 77 3.98 -21.66 -30.96
CA GLY A 77 3.30 -22.94 -30.75
C GLY A 77 2.63 -23.08 -29.37
N ILE A 78 2.10 -21.98 -28.83
CA ILE A 78 1.45 -21.97 -27.51
C ILE A 78 0.04 -22.59 -27.63
N GLU A 79 -0.23 -23.63 -26.84
CA GLU A 79 -1.56 -24.28 -26.78
C GLU A 79 -2.50 -23.58 -25.79
N ASP A 80 -1.97 -23.16 -24.64
CA ASP A 80 -2.69 -22.45 -23.59
C ASP A 80 -1.84 -21.39 -22.88
N MET A 81 -2.50 -20.37 -22.35
CA MET A 81 -1.86 -19.30 -21.58
C MET A 81 -2.65 -19.00 -20.32
N GLU A 82 -1.94 -18.92 -19.20
CA GLU A 82 -2.46 -18.37 -17.94
C GLU A 82 -2.14 -16.87 -17.85
N VAL A 83 -3.17 -16.06 -17.64
CA VAL A 83 -3.03 -14.62 -17.41
C VAL A 83 -2.61 -14.39 -15.97
N SER A 84 -1.36 -13.97 -15.81
CA SER A 84 -0.84 -13.51 -14.51
C SER A 84 -1.71 -12.38 -13.95
N GLU A 85 -1.95 -12.42 -12.64
CA GLU A 85 -2.56 -11.30 -11.92
C GLU A 85 -1.63 -10.08 -11.82
N TYR A 86 -0.35 -10.27 -12.12
CA TYR A 86 0.74 -9.33 -11.87
C TYR A 86 1.36 -8.84 -13.18
N ALA A 87 1.80 -7.58 -13.19
CA ALA A 87 2.51 -6.98 -14.30
C ALA A 87 3.82 -6.34 -13.81
N LEU A 88 4.47 -5.59 -14.69
CA LEU A 88 5.77 -4.99 -14.41
C LEU A 88 5.75 -4.01 -13.22
N ALA A 89 4.62 -3.35 -12.95
CA ALA A 89 4.53 -2.43 -11.81
C ALA A 89 4.71 -3.18 -10.48
N GLU A 90 4.08 -4.34 -10.37
CA GLU A 90 4.19 -5.24 -9.22
C GLU A 90 5.63 -5.78 -9.10
N GLY A 91 6.28 -6.11 -10.23
CA GLY A 91 7.70 -6.53 -10.24
C GLY A 91 8.68 -5.44 -9.80
N VAL A 92 8.50 -4.19 -10.24
CA VAL A 92 9.35 -3.05 -9.80
C VAL A 92 9.18 -2.77 -8.31
N ILE A 93 7.95 -2.94 -7.80
CA ILE A 93 7.68 -2.77 -6.37
C ILE A 93 8.29 -3.91 -5.58
N ALA A 94 8.20 -5.14 -6.08
CA ALA A 94 8.88 -6.30 -5.49
C ALA A 94 10.39 -6.07 -5.37
N ASP A 95 11.03 -5.60 -6.44
CA ASP A 95 12.46 -5.28 -6.45
C ASP A 95 12.82 -4.13 -5.49
N SER A 96 11.99 -3.08 -5.45
CA SER A 96 12.18 -1.94 -4.53
C SER A 96 12.05 -2.36 -3.07
N LEU A 97 11.14 -3.30 -2.76
CA LEU A 97 10.94 -3.83 -1.42
C LEU A 97 12.06 -4.78 -1.02
N ALA A 98 12.50 -5.66 -1.92
CA ALA A 98 13.65 -6.52 -1.68
C ALA A 98 14.89 -5.70 -1.30
N LYS A 99 15.12 -4.56 -1.97
CA LYS A 99 16.19 -3.61 -1.64
C LYS A 99 15.94 -2.83 -0.35
N ALA A 100 14.70 -2.49 -0.04
CA ALA A 100 14.35 -1.73 1.16
C ALA A 100 14.42 -2.55 2.46
N PHE A 101 14.37 -3.88 2.36
CA PHE A 101 14.29 -4.79 3.51
C PHE A 101 15.31 -5.93 3.42
N ASP A 102 16.50 -5.69 2.84
CA ASP A 102 17.64 -6.62 2.78
C ASP A 102 17.30 -8.04 2.30
N GLY A 103 16.40 -8.17 1.33
CA GLY A 103 15.99 -9.47 0.77
C GLY A 103 15.14 -10.35 1.69
N SER A 104 14.78 -9.88 2.89
CA SER A 104 13.94 -10.62 3.85
C SER A 104 12.48 -10.78 3.43
N TYR A 105 12.04 -10.05 2.40
CA TYR A 105 10.68 -10.11 1.86
C TYR A 105 10.62 -10.90 0.56
N ASP A 106 10.41 -12.22 0.68
CA ASP A 106 9.99 -13.02 -0.47
C ASP A 106 8.49 -12.86 -0.73
N LEU A 107 8.18 -12.01 -1.70
CA LEU A 107 6.82 -11.87 -2.21
C LEU A 107 6.28 -13.17 -2.78
N ASN A 108 7.10 -14.07 -3.35
CA ASN A 108 6.61 -15.35 -3.87
C ASN A 108 6.19 -16.30 -2.74
N ALA A 109 6.87 -16.30 -1.59
CA ALA A 109 6.48 -17.08 -0.43
C ALA A 109 5.27 -16.50 0.35
N ASN A 110 5.15 -15.17 0.49
CA ASN A 110 4.17 -14.58 1.41
C ASN A 110 2.86 -14.13 0.72
N ALA A 111 1.81 -14.97 0.79
CA ALA A 111 0.49 -14.69 0.20
C ALA A 111 -0.24 -13.49 0.83
N ARG A 112 0.00 -13.24 2.11
CA ARG A 112 -0.58 -12.10 2.86
C ARG A 112 -0.02 -10.80 2.31
N TRP A 113 1.31 -10.70 2.26
CA TRP A 113 2.01 -9.52 1.72
C TRP A 113 1.69 -9.27 0.25
N ARG A 114 1.63 -10.32 -0.58
CA ARG A 114 1.17 -10.22 -1.98
C ARG A 114 -0.18 -9.54 -2.11
N SER A 115 -1.12 -9.89 -1.22
CA SER A 115 -2.48 -9.36 -1.26
C SER A 115 -2.55 -7.87 -0.92
N VAL A 116 -1.75 -7.43 0.06
CA VAL A 116 -1.57 -6.03 0.45
C VAL A 116 -0.95 -5.24 -0.70
N MET A 117 0.16 -5.73 -1.27
CA MET A 117 0.84 -5.05 -2.36
C MET A 117 -0.07 -4.88 -3.58
N ARG A 118 -0.75 -5.95 -4.00
CA ARG A 118 -1.70 -5.89 -5.12
C ARG A 118 -2.81 -4.85 -4.87
N LEU A 119 -3.31 -4.76 -3.64
CA LEU A 119 -4.30 -3.73 -3.30
C LEU A 119 -3.69 -2.33 -3.38
N ALA A 120 -2.49 -2.14 -2.83
CA ALA A 120 -1.80 -0.86 -2.86
C ALA A 120 -1.49 -0.41 -4.30
N THR A 121 -0.97 -1.29 -5.17
CA THR A 121 -0.65 -0.96 -6.57
C THR A 121 -1.86 -0.61 -7.41
N ARG A 122 -3.00 -1.26 -7.13
CA ARG A 122 -4.27 -0.99 -7.81
C ARG A 122 -4.73 0.44 -7.59
N PHE A 123 -4.53 0.98 -6.39
CA PHE A 123 -5.05 2.29 -5.99
C PHE A 123 -4.00 3.39 -5.93
N SER A 124 -2.70 3.07 -5.92
CA SER A 124 -1.59 4.01 -5.76
C SER A 124 -0.70 4.08 -7.01
N GLY A 125 -0.41 5.30 -7.47
CA GLY A 125 0.61 5.54 -8.50
C GLY A 125 2.04 5.51 -7.92
N LYS A 126 3.06 5.58 -8.78
CA LYS A 126 4.49 5.51 -8.41
C LYS A 126 4.84 6.38 -7.19
N LYS A 127 4.52 7.68 -7.22
CA LYS A 127 4.79 8.61 -6.11
C LYS A 127 4.17 8.17 -4.78
N ARG A 128 2.89 7.74 -4.80
CA ARG A 128 2.19 7.28 -3.60
C ARG A 128 2.77 5.97 -3.06
N MET A 129 3.26 5.11 -3.94
CA MET A 129 3.93 3.88 -3.53
C MET A 129 5.28 4.18 -2.87
N THR A 130 6.09 5.09 -3.42
CA THR A 130 7.34 5.54 -2.77
C THR A 130 7.07 6.11 -1.38
N HIS A 131 6.04 6.94 -1.24
CA HIS A 131 5.63 7.47 0.07
C HIS A 131 5.20 6.36 1.05
N ALA A 132 4.47 5.34 0.57
CA ALA A 132 4.09 4.20 1.38
C ALA A 132 5.29 3.38 1.86
N ILE A 133 6.29 3.17 0.99
CA ILE A 133 7.55 2.49 1.35
C ILE A 133 8.29 3.28 2.44
N HIS A 134 8.43 4.59 2.30
CA HIS A 134 9.10 5.42 3.31
C HIS A 134 8.32 5.40 4.64
N CYS A 135 6.99 5.48 4.58
CA CYS A 135 6.14 5.36 5.75
C CYS A 135 6.34 4.01 6.47
N ALA A 136 6.41 2.91 5.72
CA ALA A 136 6.64 1.58 6.28
C ALA A 136 8.04 1.45 6.91
N LYS A 137 9.09 2.03 6.29
CA LYS A 137 10.43 2.07 6.88
C LYS A 137 10.46 2.81 8.22
N ILE A 138 9.90 4.01 8.28
CA ILE A 138 9.82 4.79 9.53
C ILE A 138 9.05 3.99 10.59
N ALA A 139 7.93 3.38 10.20
CA ALA A 139 7.10 2.59 11.11
C ALA A 139 7.85 1.37 11.66
N LYS A 140 8.62 0.67 10.82
CA LYS A 140 9.47 -0.45 11.21
C LYS A 140 10.53 -0.03 12.23
N GLU A 141 11.24 1.07 12.01
CA GLU A 141 12.30 1.52 12.92
C GLU A 141 11.74 1.93 14.29
N ILE A 142 10.64 2.68 14.31
CA ILE A 142 9.95 3.02 15.56
C ILE A 142 9.45 1.74 16.26
N TYR A 143 8.89 0.79 15.51
CA TYR A 143 8.41 -0.48 16.06
C TYR A 143 9.54 -1.32 16.66
N LEU A 144 10.66 -1.48 15.95
CA LEU A 144 11.81 -2.25 16.44
C LEU A 144 12.43 -1.59 17.67
N GLY A 145 12.50 -0.27 17.69
CA GLY A 145 12.89 0.51 18.85
C GLY A 145 12.00 0.21 20.06
N LEU A 146 10.68 0.37 19.91
CA LEU A 146 9.71 0.13 20.97
C LEU A 146 9.63 -1.34 21.43
N ARG A 147 9.88 -2.30 20.53
CA ARG A 147 9.88 -3.73 20.87
C ARG A 147 11.02 -4.10 21.83
N LYS A 148 12.15 -3.39 21.77
CA LYS A 148 13.29 -3.59 22.69
C LYS A 148 12.99 -3.06 24.09
N CYS A 149 12.07 -2.12 24.22
CA CYS A 149 11.67 -1.54 25.49
C CYS A 149 10.71 -2.49 26.22
N ASN A 150 11.14 -3.08 27.33
CA ASN A 150 10.32 -4.03 28.11
C ASN A 150 9.31 -3.35 29.08
N ASP A 151 9.21 -2.02 29.05
CA ASP A 151 8.47 -1.22 30.04
C ASP A 151 6.93 -1.31 29.89
N PHE A 152 6.43 -1.88 28.80
CA PHE A 152 5.07 -1.56 28.32
C PHE A 152 3.97 -2.56 28.69
N LYS A 153 4.30 -3.64 29.41
CA LYS A 153 3.34 -4.70 29.81
C LYS A 153 2.51 -5.24 28.62
N VAL A 154 3.02 -5.11 27.39
CA VAL A 154 2.43 -5.54 26.13
C VAL A 154 3.56 -6.09 25.29
N ILE A 155 3.40 -7.30 24.79
CA ILE A 155 4.40 -7.95 23.94
C ILE A 155 4.08 -7.62 22.49
N LEU A 156 5.01 -6.97 21.80
CA LEU A 156 4.94 -6.74 20.36
C LEU A 156 5.57 -7.93 19.62
N ASP A 157 4.79 -8.53 18.72
CA ASP A 157 5.17 -9.72 17.96
C ASP A 157 5.29 -9.43 16.46
N ASP A 158 5.87 -10.36 15.70
CA ASP A 158 6.13 -10.15 14.26
C ASP A 158 4.85 -9.90 13.44
N LYS A 159 3.67 -10.37 13.89
CA LYS A 159 2.41 -10.09 13.22
C LYS A 159 2.02 -8.63 13.37
N ASP A 160 2.32 -8.01 14.51
CA ASP A 160 2.08 -6.59 14.74
C ASP A 160 2.84 -5.70 13.75
N LEU A 161 4.10 -6.07 13.44
CA LEU A 161 4.88 -5.40 12.41
C LEU A 161 4.25 -5.58 11.03
N GLU A 162 3.81 -6.80 10.71
CA GLU A 162 3.13 -7.10 9.45
C GLU A 162 1.85 -6.25 9.27
N TYR A 163 1.04 -6.11 10.32
CA TYR A 163 -0.18 -5.28 10.29
C TYR A 163 0.13 -3.80 10.12
N LEU A 164 1.19 -3.33 10.78
CA LEU A 164 1.66 -1.96 10.71
C LEU A 164 2.14 -1.62 9.30
N GLU A 165 2.96 -2.48 8.70
CA GLU A 165 3.40 -2.32 7.33
C GLU A 165 2.22 -2.36 6.36
N ALA A 166 1.31 -3.31 6.51
CA ALA A 166 0.09 -3.37 5.69
C ALA A 166 -0.72 -2.07 5.79
N ALA A 167 -0.87 -1.51 6.99
CA ALA A 167 -1.52 -0.22 7.19
C ALA A 167 -0.78 0.91 6.48
N CYS A 168 0.56 0.96 6.56
CA CYS A 168 1.40 1.93 5.86
C CYS A 168 1.26 1.83 4.34
N PHE A 169 1.12 0.65 3.75
CA PHE A 169 0.90 0.52 2.30
C PHE A 169 -0.51 0.92 1.86
N LEU A 170 -1.49 0.75 2.73
CA LEU A 170 -2.90 0.94 2.40
C LEU A 170 -3.47 2.28 2.86
N HIS A 171 -2.71 3.09 3.60
CA HIS A 171 -3.21 4.29 4.26
C HIS A 171 -3.89 5.30 3.31
N ASN A 172 -3.38 5.43 2.08
CA ASN A 172 -3.83 6.43 1.10
C ASN A 172 -4.68 5.87 -0.07
N ILE A 173 -5.12 4.62 -0.03
CA ILE A 173 -5.87 4.02 -1.16
C ILE A 173 -7.23 4.70 -1.39
N GLY A 174 -7.87 5.18 -0.32
CA GLY A 174 -9.14 5.91 -0.37
C GLY A 174 -9.06 7.30 -1.01
N ILE A 175 -7.87 7.81 -1.32
CA ILE A 175 -7.71 9.12 -2.00
C ILE A 175 -8.35 9.09 -3.39
N ILE A 176 -8.51 7.91 -4.00
CA ILE A 176 -9.15 7.76 -5.31
C ILE A 176 -10.59 8.29 -5.33
N THR A 177 -11.30 8.31 -4.20
CA THR A 177 -12.67 8.85 -4.10
C THR A 177 -12.70 10.32 -3.66
N GLY A 178 -11.53 10.94 -3.47
CA GLY A 178 -11.39 12.33 -3.05
C GLY A 178 -10.56 12.51 -1.76
N LYS A 179 -10.06 13.74 -1.55
CA LYS A 179 -9.21 14.09 -0.40
C LYS A 179 -9.97 14.22 0.92
N LYS A 180 -11.28 14.46 0.87
CA LYS A 180 -12.10 14.62 2.09
C LYS A 180 -12.43 13.25 2.65
N GLY A 181 -12.01 12.99 3.89
CA GLY A 181 -12.38 11.75 4.58
C GLY A 181 -11.73 10.47 4.03
N TYR A 182 -10.65 10.56 3.24
CA TYR A 182 -10.06 9.37 2.60
C TYR A 182 -9.67 8.25 3.57
N HIS A 183 -9.28 8.56 4.81
CA HIS A 183 -8.99 7.56 5.85
C HIS A 183 -10.21 6.65 6.15
N LYS A 184 -11.43 7.20 6.07
CA LYS A 184 -12.67 6.42 6.18
C LYS A 184 -12.90 5.58 4.93
N GLN A 185 -12.60 6.12 3.75
CA GLN A 185 -12.74 5.35 2.53
C GLN A 185 -11.71 4.23 2.43
N SER A 186 -10.45 4.47 2.79
CA SER A 186 -9.42 3.45 2.87
C SER A 186 -9.87 2.33 3.83
N TYR A 187 -10.43 2.68 4.99
CA TYR A 187 -11.07 1.70 5.89
C TYR A 187 -12.12 0.85 5.18
N HIS A 188 -13.08 1.46 4.48
CA HIS A 188 -14.14 0.71 3.79
C HIS A 188 -13.60 -0.17 2.65
N ILE A 189 -12.60 0.29 1.89
CA ILE A 189 -11.98 -0.49 0.81
C ILE A 189 -11.28 -1.73 1.38
N ILE A 190 -10.55 -1.58 2.50
CA ILE A 190 -9.85 -2.70 3.14
C ILE A 190 -10.86 -3.67 3.74
N LYS A 191 -11.84 -3.15 4.48
CA LYS A 191 -12.77 -3.97 5.26
C LYS A 191 -13.76 -4.75 4.39
N ASN A 192 -14.26 -4.15 3.31
CA ASN A 192 -15.34 -4.73 2.51
C ASN A 192 -14.87 -5.25 1.14
N GLY A 193 -13.58 -5.16 0.83
CA GLY A 193 -13.06 -5.41 -0.51
C GLY A 193 -12.70 -6.86 -0.82
N ASP A 194 -12.66 -7.76 0.17
CA ASP A 194 -12.14 -9.13 0.04
C ASP A 194 -10.79 -9.19 -0.70
N HIS A 195 -9.93 -8.20 -0.44
CA HIS A 195 -8.66 -8.01 -1.15
C HIS A 195 -7.45 -8.59 -0.41
N LEU A 196 -7.53 -8.64 0.93
CA LEU A 196 -6.48 -9.10 1.83
C LEU A 196 -6.61 -10.61 2.04
N HIS A 197 -6.05 -11.40 1.12
CA HIS A 197 -6.09 -12.86 1.18
C HIS A 197 -5.20 -13.38 2.31
N SER A 198 -5.58 -14.50 2.93
CA SER A 198 -4.84 -15.16 4.03
C SER A 198 -4.75 -14.34 5.32
N TYR A 199 -5.56 -13.29 5.44
CA TYR A 199 -5.86 -12.61 6.70
C TYR A 199 -7.22 -13.07 7.22
N THR A 200 -7.36 -13.17 8.54
CA THR A 200 -8.66 -13.41 9.17
C THR A 200 -9.49 -12.12 9.17
N ALA A 201 -10.81 -12.24 9.41
CA ALA A 201 -11.69 -11.07 9.49
C ALA A 201 -11.30 -10.07 10.59
N GLU A 202 -10.70 -10.57 11.68
CA GLU A 202 -10.19 -9.77 12.80
C GLU A 202 -8.92 -9.01 12.42
N GLU A 203 -8.00 -9.67 11.70
CA GLU A 203 -6.78 -9.03 11.21
C GLU A 203 -7.09 -7.95 10.17
N ILE A 204 -8.05 -8.21 9.27
CA ILE A 204 -8.53 -7.21 8.31
C ILE A 204 -9.16 -6.02 9.04
N GLU A 205 -9.95 -6.25 10.09
CA GLU A 205 -10.50 -5.16 10.91
C GLU A 205 -9.38 -4.34 11.55
N LEU A 206 -8.39 -4.99 12.14
CA LEU A 206 -7.26 -4.35 12.78
C LEU A 206 -6.51 -3.43 11.79
N ILE A 207 -6.11 -3.96 10.63
CA ILE A 207 -5.42 -3.20 9.57
C ILE A 207 -6.29 -2.04 9.09
N ALA A 208 -7.58 -2.29 8.83
CA ALA A 208 -8.50 -1.24 8.41
C ALA A 208 -8.61 -0.13 9.48
N MET A 209 -8.71 -0.51 10.76
CA MET A 209 -8.78 0.44 11.87
C MET A 209 -7.50 1.26 12.01
N LEU A 210 -6.31 0.67 11.87
CA LEU A 210 -5.04 1.42 11.84
C LEU A 210 -5.09 2.50 10.75
N VAL A 211 -5.53 2.12 9.56
CA VAL A 211 -5.70 3.03 8.42
C VAL A 211 -6.79 4.09 8.66
N ARG A 212 -7.87 3.76 9.37
CA ARG A 212 -8.92 4.70 9.75
C ARG A 212 -8.40 5.77 10.71
N TYR A 213 -7.61 5.36 11.69
CA TYR A 213 -7.15 6.18 12.79
C TYR A 213 -5.78 6.83 12.55
N GLN A 214 -5.20 6.68 11.36
CA GLN A 214 -3.95 7.35 10.94
C GLN A 214 -3.98 8.90 11.00
N ARG A 215 -5.16 9.52 11.10
CA ARG A 215 -5.29 10.99 11.17
C ARG A 215 -6.55 11.42 11.90
N LYS A 216 -6.66 12.72 12.18
CA LYS A 216 -7.80 13.32 12.91
C LYS A 216 -7.91 12.71 14.31
N LYS A 217 -9.11 12.25 14.71
CA LYS A 217 -9.39 11.83 16.09
C LYS A 217 -8.56 10.62 16.49
N PHE A 218 -7.80 10.74 17.57
CA PHE A 218 -7.06 9.62 18.16
C PHE A 218 -8.01 8.62 18.83
N PRO A 219 -7.80 7.30 18.71
CA PRO A 219 -8.62 6.29 19.38
C PRO A 219 -8.46 6.39 20.90
N LYS A 220 -9.54 6.16 21.64
CA LYS A 220 -9.53 6.09 23.11
C LYS A 220 -9.91 4.68 23.54
N LEU A 221 -9.29 4.18 24.62
CA LEU A 221 -9.48 2.83 25.17
C LEU A 221 -10.95 2.46 25.45
N ASP A 222 -11.78 3.46 25.74
CA ASP A 222 -13.18 3.34 26.18
C ASP A 222 -14.22 3.36 25.04
N ARG A 223 -13.81 3.57 23.78
CA ARG A 223 -14.75 3.80 22.66
C ARG A 223 -15.20 2.53 21.94
N ALA A 224 -16.40 2.61 21.36
CA ALA A 224 -17.08 1.60 20.55
C ALA A 224 -16.19 0.75 19.60
N PRO A 225 -15.30 1.31 18.76
CA PRO A 225 -14.49 0.50 17.84
C PRO A 225 -13.52 -0.46 18.54
N LEU A 226 -13.26 -0.25 19.84
CA LEU A 226 -12.39 -1.10 20.65
C LEU A 226 -13.16 -1.93 21.67
N LYS A 227 -14.50 -1.93 21.66
CA LYS A 227 -15.28 -2.65 22.70
C LYS A 227 -15.08 -4.17 22.66
N GLY A 228 -14.76 -4.75 21.51
CA GLY A 228 -14.50 -6.20 21.36
C GLY A 228 -13.06 -6.66 21.65
N PHE A 229 -12.13 -5.74 21.91
CA PHE A 229 -10.72 -6.07 22.15
C PHE A 229 -10.47 -6.33 23.64
N THR A 230 -9.57 -7.27 23.96
CA THR A 230 -9.05 -7.43 25.33
C THR A 230 -8.28 -6.18 25.78
N GLY A 231 -8.12 -5.97 27.08
CA GLY A 231 -7.40 -4.79 27.60
C GLY A 231 -5.98 -4.64 27.03
N GLU A 232 -5.28 -5.77 26.87
CA GLU A 232 -3.96 -5.82 26.23
C GLU A 232 -4.04 -5.51 24.73
N ALA A 233 -4.96 -6.13 24.00
CA ALA A 233 -5.12 -5.89 22.56
C ALA A 233 -5.50 -4.43 22.26
N LYS A 234 -6.26 -3.76 23.14
CA LYS A 234 -6.53 -2.32 23.02
C LYS A 234 -5.26 -1.47 23.18
N ARG A 235 -4.40 -1.81 24.14
CA ARG A 235 -3.13 -1.10 24.34
C ARG A 235 -2.20 -1.30 23.15
N LYS A 236 -2.05 -2.55 22.71
CA LYS A 236 -1.31 -2.93 21.49
C LYS A 236 -1.82 -2.13 20.27
N PHE A 237 -3.12 -2.10 20.05
CA PHE A 237 -3.72 -1.29 18.97
C PHE A 237 -3.40 0.20 19.06
N ILE A 238 -3.44 0.78 20.27
CA ILE A 238 -3.10 2.20 20.48
C ILE A 238 -1.63 2.46 20.15
N ILE A 239 -0.73 1.58 20.57
CA ILE A 239 0.70 1.64 20.24
C ILE A 239 0.89 1.61 18.72
N LEU A 240 0.31 0.63 18.03
CA LEU A 240 0.40 0.52 16.57
C LEU A 240 -0.21 1.73 15.85
N CYS A 241 -1.33 2.25 16.35
CA CYS A 241 -1.94 3.48 15.85
C CYS A 241 -1.00 4.67 15.98
N LEU A 242 -0.34 4.83 17.13
CA LEU A 242 0.60 5.91 17.38
C LEU A 242 1.80 5.84 16.43
N ILE A 243 2.37 4.64 16.26
CA ILE A 243 3.47 4.41 15.31
C ILE A 243 3.03 4.76 13.89
N THR A 244 1.85 4.29 13.47
CA THR A 244 1.28 4.62 12.14
C THR A 244 1.16 6.12 11.94
N ARG A 245 0.64 6.85 12.94
CA ARG A 245 0.40 8.30 12.86
C ARG A 245 1.70 9.10 12.80
N LEU A 246 2.67 8.76 13.65
CA LEU A 246 4.01 9.36 13.60
C LEU A 246 4.64 9.14 12.22
N SER A 247 4.63 7.89 11.75
CA SER A 247 5.22 7.52 10.46
C SER A 247 4.57 8.26 9.28
N VAL A 248 3.23 8.37 9.27
CA VAL A 248 2.49 9.09 8.23
C VAL A 248 2.73 10.61 8.31
N THR A 249 2.91 11.16 9.50
CA THR A 249 3.13 12.60 9.70
C THR A 249 4.55 12.98 9.29
N LEU A 250 5.56 12.20 9.73
CA LEU A 250 6.95 12.36 9.31
C LEU A 250 7.11 12.22 7.79
N GLN A 251 6.48 11.22 7.19
CA GLN A 251 6.45 11.07 5.74
C GLN A 251 5.89 12.30 5.02
N ARG A 252 4.89 12.99 5.60
CA ARG A 252 4.28 14.18 4.96
C ARG A 252 5.10 15.45 5.14
N ASN A 253 5.72 15.61 6.30
CA ASN A 253 6.52 16.79 6.62
C ASN A 253 7.77 16.87 5.74
N GLU A 254 8.14 15.75 5.12
CA GLU A 254 9.35 15.62 4.36
C GLU A 254 9.10 15.31 2.87
N ASN A 255 9.68 16.13 2.00
CA ASN A 255 9.93 15.78 0.58
C ASN A 255 11.15 14.84 0.43
N MET A 256 11.46 14.04 1.45
CA MET A 256 12.79 13.47 1.62
C MET A 256 12.94 12.06 1.05
N ASP A 257 14.06 11.89 0.36
CA ASP A 257 14.71 10.61 0.08
C ASP A 257 15.43 10.15 1.36
N LEU A 258 14.64 9.84 2.40
CA LEU A 258 15.16 9.32 3.66
C LEU A 258 15.73 7.92 3.44
N GLN A 259 17.01 7.74 3.80
CA GLN A 259 17.63 6.42 3.76
C GLN A 259 17.65 5.73 5.11
N GLU A 260 17.96 6.47 6.18
CA GLU A 260 18.11 5.88 7.51
C GLU A 260 17.26 6.65 8.53
N VAL A 261 16.53 5.86 9.32
CA VAL A 261 15.77 6.31 10.47
C VAL A 261 16.32 5.50 11.64
N GLU A 262 16.78 6.17 12.68
CA GLU A 262 17.38 5.51 13.83
C GLU A 262 16.56 5.85 15.09
N PHE A 263 16.08 4.82 15.77
CA PHE A 263 15.37 4.96 17.03
C PHE A 263 16.32 4.63 18.18
N ILE A 264 16.60 5.64 19.00
CA ILE A 264 17.48 5.55 20.16
C ILE A 264 16.62 5.73 21.42
N GLU A 265 16.69 4.77 22.34
CA GLU A 265 16.10 4.90 23.67
C GLU A 265 17.19 5.31 24.68
N SER A 266 16.84 6.26 25.54
CA SER A 266 17.55 6.58 26.77
C SER A 266 16.57 6.45 27.95
N SER A 267 17.08 6.45 29.19
CA SER A 267 16.27 6.25 30.40
C SER A 267 15.05 7.19 30.50
N GLU A 268 15.16 8.41 29.97
CA GLU A 268 14.11 9.45 30.06
C GLU A 268 13.57 9.93 28.70
N ILE A 269 14.25 9.62 27.60
CA ILE A 269 13.98 10.22 26.28
C ILE A 269 14.03 9.15 25.19
N PHE A 270 13.05 9.19 24.28
CA PHE A 270 13.11 8.54 22.98
C PHE A 270 13.56 9.53 21.92
N LYS A 271 14.59 9.17 21.16
CA LYS A 271 15.14 10.00 20.10
C LYS A 271 14.95 9.30 18.76
N LEU A 272 14.29 9.98 17.83
CA LEU A 272 14.16 9.55 16.44
C LEU A 272 15.06 10.42 15.58
N VAL A 273 16.10 9.84 14.99
CA VAL A 273 17.06 10.54 14.14
C VAL A 273 16.78 10.21 12.68
N LEU A 274 16.58 11.24 11.86
CA LEU A 274 16.32 11.11 10.43
C LEU A 274 17.58 11.53 9.66
N LYS A 275 18.11 10.69 8.77
CA LYS A 275 19.33 10.96 7.98
C LYS A 275 19.02 11.07 6.49
N ARG A 276 19.66 12.04 5.79
CA ARG A 276 19.53 12.29 4.34
C ARG A 276 20.68 11.64 3.56
N GLN A 277 20.43 11.20 2.32
CA GLN A 277 21.49 10.75 1.41
C GLN A 277 22.20 11.97 0.77
N HIS A 278 23.52 12.06 0.94
CA HIS A 278 24.46 13.03 0.35
C HIS A 278 24.11 14.53 0.46
N GLN A 279 24.74 15.21 1.42
CA GLN A 279 25.41 16.50 1.20
C GLN A 279 26.41 16.74 2.35
N GLU A 280 27.66 17.09 2.00
CA GLU A 280 28.59 17.73 2.94
C GLU A 280 27.96 19.01 3.50
N PRO A 281 28.30 19.43 4.73
CA PRO A 281 27.73 20.62 5.33
C PRO A 281 28.18 21.85 4.55
N VAL A 282 27.30 22.38 3.71
CA VAL A 282 27.51 23.66 3.03
C VAL A 282 26.79 24.74 3.83
N GLU A 283 27.55 25.57 4.52
CA GLU A 283 27.10 26.86 5.03
C GLU A 283 26.77 27.78 3.83
N VAL A 284 25.49 28.04 3.58
CA VAL A 284 25.07 29.24 2.85
C VAL A 284 23.87 29.84 3.56
N GLY A 285 24.08 31.04 4.11
CA GLY A 285 23.01 31.93 4.54
C GLY A 285 22.30 32.55 3.35
N CYS A 286 20.97 32.49 3.37
CA CYS A 286 20.05 33.63 3.31
C CYS A 286 18.66 33.14 2.93
N GLN A 287 17.75 33.32 3.90
CA GLN A 287 16.31 33.61 3.79
C GLN A 287 15.58 33.04 2.57
N ASP A 288 14.73 32.02 2.82
CA ASP A 288 13.43 31.94 2.16
C ASP A 288 12.35 31.43 3.11
N GLN A 289 11.54 32.41 3.54
CA GLN A 289 10.18 32.39 4.07
C GLN A 289 9.63 31.10 4.69
N VAL A 290 9.66 31.13 6.02
CA VAL A 290 8.82 30.42 6.99
C VAL A 290 7.36 30.33 6.52
N ASN A 291 6.96 29.17 6.03
CA ASN A 291 5.58 28.72 6.09
C ASN A 291 5.48 27.87 7.35
N LYS A 292 5.05 28.46 8.48
CA LYS A 292 4.72 27.75 9.73
C LYS A 292 3.60 26.75 9.44
N ASN A 293 3.96 25.57 8.97
CA ASN A 293 3.06 24.67 8.26
C ASN A 293 2.17 23.89 9.24
N SER A 294 0.89 23.71 8.88
CA SER A 294 -0.15 22.85 9.52
C SER A 294 0.33 21.45 9.97
N ASP A 295 1.47 21.02 9.45
CA ASP A 295 2.09 19.72 9.56
C ASP A 295 3.07 19.64 10.75
N GLU A 296 3.72 20.74 11.15
CA GLU A 296 4.47 20.84 12.43
C GLU A 296 3.52 20.74 13.63
N SER A 297 2.40 21.49 13.60
CA SER A 297 1.36 21.41 14.64
C SER A 297 0.69 20.03 14.72
N GLN A 298 0.68 19.26 13.63
CA GLN A 298 0.22 17.87 13.66
C GLN A 298 1.27 16.98 14.34
N LEU A 299 2.55 17.15 14.00
CA LEU A 299 3.64 16.37 14.58
C LEU A 299 3.74 16.57 16.10
N GLU A 300 3.67 17.82 16.58
CA GLU A 300 3.65 18.13 18.01
C GLU A 300 2.53 17.40 18.76
N LYS A 301 1.33 17.30 18.16
CA LYS A 301 0.20 16.57 18.77
C LYS A 301 0.45 15.08 18.85
N GLU A 302 1.12 14.49 17.85
CA GLU A 302 1.47 13.07 17.88
C GLU A 302 2.58 12.79 18.89
N VAL A 303 3.58 13.67 19.02
CA VAL A 303 4.61 13.62 20.06
C VAL A 303 4.00 13.73 21.45
N GLU A 304 3.02 14.62 21.66
CA GLU A 304 2.29 14.72 22.92
C GLU A 304 1.46 13.46 23.23
N HIS A 305 0.85 12.83 22.21
CA HIS A 305 0.18 11.55 22.38
C HIS A 305 1.15 10.44 22.77
N PHE A 306 2.36 10.46 22.21
CA PHE A 306 3.44 9.55 22.58
C PHE A 306 3.87 9.76 24.03
N LYS A 307 4.17 11.01 24.42
CA LYS A 307 4.54 11.38 25.79
C LYS A 307 3.50 10.94 26.80
N ARG A 308 2.21 11.17 26.54
CA ARG A 308 1.13 10.74 27.43
C ARG A 308 1.02 9.22 27.56
N LEU A 309 1.31 8.48 26.49
CA LEU A 309 1.22 7.02 26.50
C LEU A 309 2.41 6.39 27.24
N TYR A 310 3.62 6.89 26.98
CA TYR A 310 4.87 6.30 27.45
C TYR A 310 5.48 6.97 28.68
N LYS A 311 4.99 8.14 29.06
CA LYS A 311 5.53 8.95 30.18
C LYS A 311 7.03 9.27 30.03
N LYS A 312 7.56 9.23 28.81
CA LYS A 312 8.92 9.62 28.42
C LYS A 312 8.83 10.69 27.32
N GLU A 313 9.80 11.57 27.26
CA GLU A 313 9.87 12.59 26.19
C GLU A 313 10.20 11.92 24.85
N MET A 314 9.70 12.49 23.75
CA MET A 314 10.08 12.07 22.40
C MET A 314 10.66 13.26 21.64
N VAL A 315 11.92 13.13 21.22
CA VAL A 315 12.65 14.14 20.45
C VAL A 315 12.84 13.62 19.04
N ILE A 316 12.44 14.43 18.06
CA ILE A 316 12.61 14.12 16.64
C ILE A 316 13.70 15.04 16.12
N VAL A 317 14.79 14.46 15.63
CA VAL A 317 15.93 15.19 15.07
C VAL A 317 15.87 15.08 13.56
N PHE A 318 15.63 16.23 12.93
CA PHE A 318 15.69 16.38 11.48
C PHE A 318 17.14 16.55 11.04
N PRO A 319 17.51 16.06 9.84
CA PRO A 319 18.83 16.33 9.28
C PRO A 319 18.94 17.82 8.96
N SER A 320 20.10 18.39 9.28
CA SER A 320 20.51 19.74 8.86
C SER A 320 20.62 19.84 7.35
#